data_AF-A0A5K1JVU9-F1
#
_entry.id   AF-A0A5K1JVU9-F1
#
_cell.length_a   1.000
_cell.length_b   1.000
_cell.length_c   1.000
_cell.angle_alpha   90.00
_cell.angle_beta   90.00
_cell.angle_gamma   90.00
#
_symmetry.space_group_name_H-M   'P 1'
#
loop_
_entity.id
_entity.type
_entity.pdbx_description
1 polymer ?
#
loop_
_entity_poly.entity_id
_entity_poly.type
_entity_poly.pdbx_seq_one_letter_code
_entity_poly.pdbx_strand_id
1 'polypeptide(L)'
;MPESKDIAFFIDLISNAPNLRRLTLPQVSRLIESHPRLKDSLLRLRKLSRIEFDGGVGTGPALSILKSSGWNLSVLSLGFLEEFSGPHFNVTHRDAPRPWTPLLDALAAFPRLHTLRILSFNTNLPIENVGRPASPTFPSLRELFIRFSSSATLDLVYLMPNLQTLEYKTSNVPREPSRRGPAFSALRSVMFDSSTSLSRCCAEERLGNAYHLRIFLPIRYNGPDTDPEQAERTRLIMTAFRKVSPVFAEIGLMVGGRPMEFWGQIAADVLRLRHLELRVHLTRVDAAHAGWLDNVPGALASLPLVGLRIHLGEMPGVDLQTINERMFDDPIYGPSKAVAMQLYSERMEAIRTLPRRLADAIRSLRVVALSDGQSDLDYDGTPSTMRRPRVGDPRVNVDDYASLNVWLLEPVITLEWWRIVRDGDEIVRMDALTAEQGKQAQRFVEESDLEALDRTVDREWFTFVVRF
;
A
#
# COMPACT_ATOMS: atom_id res chain seq x y z
N MET A 1 31.17 0.88 29.46
CA MET A 1 31.78 0.93 28.12
C MET A 1 32.02 2.39 27.78
N PRO A 2 33.18 2.77 27.19
CA PRO A 2 33.39 4.13 26.74
C PRO A 2 32.27 4.53 25.76
N GLU A 3 31.70 5.72 25.92
CA GLU A 3 30.76 6.28 24.95
C GLU A 3 31.39 6.16 23.57
N SER A 4 30.68 5.55 22.63
CA SER A 4 31.10 5.64 21.23
C SER A 4 31.15 7.12 20.91
N LYS A 5 32.34 7.63 20.54
CA LYS A 5 32.55 9.06 20.23
C LYS A 5 31.53 9.58 19.22
N ASP A 6 31.04 8.69 18.36
CA ASP A 6 30.03 8.96 17.34
C ASP A 6 28.66 9.29 17.95
N ILE A 7 28.27 8.61 19.04
CA ILE A 7 26.98 8.86 19.72
C ILE A 7 27.03 10.17 20.49
N ALA A 8 28.14 10.45 21.18
CA ALA A 8 28.32 11.73 21.87
C ALA A 8 28.26 12.91 20.88
N PHE A 9 28.97 12.80 19.76
CA PHE A 9 28.91 13.78 18.67
C PHE A 9 27.49 13.96 18.12
N PHE A 10 26.75 12.87 17.91
CA PHE A 10 25.36 12.93 17.45
C PHE A 10 24.44 13.64 18.45
N ILE A 11 24.58 13.39 19.75
CA ILE A 11 23.81 14.08 20.79
C ILE A 11 24.12 15.58 20.79
N ASP A 12 25.39 15.96 20.63
CA ASP A 12 25.78 17.36 20.53
C ASP A 12 25.24 18.01 19.26
N LEU A 13 25.22 17.30 18.12
CA LEU A 13 24.59 17.77 16.88
C LEU A 13 23.10 18.06 17.07
N ILE A 14 22.36 17.12 17.68
CA ILE A 14 20.94 17.30 18.01
C ILE A 14 20.76 18.51 18.93
N SER A 15 21.59 18.63 19.96
CA SER A 15 21.51 19.72 20.95
C SER A 15 21.69 21.10 20.32
N ASN A 16 22.48 21.19 19.25
CA ASN A 16 22.77 22.42 18.52
C ASN A 16 21.86 22.66 17.31
N ALA A 17 20.79 21.85 17.13
CA ALA A 17 19.86 21.97 16.02
C ALA A 17 18.45 22.45 16.47
N PRO A 18 18.28 23.65 17.05
CA PRO A 18 17.00 24.10 17.61
C PRO A 18 15.88 24.28 16.57
N ASN A 19 16.26 24.37 15.29
CA ASN A 19 15.35 24.49 14.15
C ASN A 19 14.96 23.15 13.53
N LEU A 20 15.40 22.03 14.10
CA LEU A 20 15.05 20.70 13.61
C LEU A 20 13.53 20.49 13.66
N ARG A 21 12.96 20.11 12.52
CA ARG A 21 11.50 19.87 12.36
C ARG A 21 11.15 18.40 12.25
N ARG A 22 12.11 17.58 11.80
CA ARG A 22 11.94 16.15 11.55
C ARG A 22 13.08 15.40 12.22
N LEU A 23 12.75 14.32 12.91
CA LEU A 23 13.75 13.50 13.58
C LEU A 23 13.35 12.03 13.49
N THR A 24 14.29 11.20 13.02
CA THR A 24 14.17 9.75 13.02
C THR A 24 15.27 9.17 13.91
N LEU A 25 14.89 8.36 14.90
CA LEU A 25 15.81 7.71 15.82
C LEU A 25 15.51 6.20 15.90
N PRO A 26 16.46 5.33 15.51
CA PRO A 26 16.36 3.92 15.78
C PRO A 26 16.74 3.60 17.23
N GLN A 27 16.14 2.56 17.80
CA GLN A 27 16.38 2.04 19.16
C GLN A 27 16.37 3.13 20.23
N VAL A 28 15.40 4.04 20.16
CA VAL A 28 15.38 5.28 20.95
C VAL A 28 15.48 5.03 22.46
N SER A 29 14.82 4.00 23.00
CA SER A 29 14.87 3.70 24.43
C SER A 29 16.26 3.25 24.86
N ARG A 30 16.91 2.36 24.10
CA ARG A 30 18.31 1.95 24.34
C ARG A 30 19.25 3.14 24.27
N LEU A 31 19.04 4.05 23.32
CA LEU A 31 19.85 5.27 23.19
C LEU A 31 19.70 6.18 24.41
N ILE A 32 18.48 6.38 24.91
CA ILE A 32 18.21 7.20 26.10
C ILE A 32 18.77 6.56 27.36
N GLU A 33 18.60 5.25 27.53
CA GLU A 33 19.12 4.49 28.67
C GLU A 33 20.66 4.54 28.72
N SER A 34 21.29 4.34 27.55
CA SER A 34 22.75 4.37 27.44
C SER A 34 23.31 5.79 27.54
N HIS A 35 22.56 6.80 27.08
CA HIS A 35 22.99 8.20 27.05
C HIS A 35 21.88 9.14 27.54
N PRO A 36 21.71 9.30 28.87
CA PRO A 36 20.63 10.10 29.45
C PRO A 36 20.58 11.55 28.97
N ARG A 37 21.72 12.14 28.58
CA ARG A 37 21.80 13.50 28.00
C ARG A 37 20.93 13.66 26.74
N LEU A 38 20.74 12.59 25.96
CA LEU A 38 19.90 12.62 24.76
C LEU A 38 18.47 13.05 25.10
N LYS A 39 17.92 12.61 26.25
CA LYS A 39 16.58 13.01 26.70
C LYS A 39 16.45 14.52 26.77
N ASP A 40 17.39 15.17 27.44
CA ASP A 40 17.36 16.63 27.61
C ASP A 40 17.54 17.36 26.28
N SER A 41 18.42 16.85 25.42
CA SER A 41 18.63 17.37 24.06
C SER A 41 17.34 17.31 23.24
N LEU A 42 16.60 16.20 23.29
CA LEU A 42 15.33 16.04 22.59
C LEU A 42 14.28 17.03 23.11
N LEU A 43 14.13 17.16 24.43
CA LEU A 43 13.14 18.07 25.03
C LEU A 43 13.37 19.54 24.66
N ARG A 44 14.58 19.93 24.26
CA ARG A 44 14.91 21.28 23.78
C ARG A 44 14.45 21.56 22.35
N LEU A 45 14.13 20.54 21.56
CA LEU A 45 13.74 20.69 20.15
C LEU A 45 12.28 21.12 19.98
N ARG A 46 11.96 22.37 20.32
CA ARG A 46 10.58 22.89 20.33
C ARG A 46 9.91 23.00 18.95
N LYS A 47 10.69 22.97 17.86
CA LYS A 47 10.20 23.08 16.48
C LYS A 47 9.91 21.74 15.80
N LEU A 48 10.03 20.63 16.52
CA LEU A 48 9.69 19.31 15.98
C LEU A 48 8.19 19.24 15.62
N SER A 49 7.93 18.80 14.41
CA SER A 49 6.59 18.53 13.88
C SER A 49 6.42 17.09 13.41
N ARG A 50 7.51 16.37 13.12
CA ARG A 50 7.51 14.94 12.74
C ARG A 50 8.55 14.17 13.51
N ILE A 51 8.13 13.06 14.09
CA ILE A 51 9.00 12.16 14.84
C ILE A 51 8.79 10.73 14.38
N GLU A 52 9.90 10.02 14.22
CA GLU A 52 9.92 8.59 13.95
C GLU A 52 10.87 7.92 14.93
N PHE A 53 10.29 7.22 15.90
CA PHE A 53 11.03 6.40 16.84
C PHE A 53 10.88 4.95 16.42
N ASP A 54 11.92 4.39 15.82
CA ASP A 54 11.94 3.00 15.41
C ASP A 54 12.57 2.14 16.51
N GLY A 55 11.97 1.00 16.85
CA GLY A 55 12.46 0.09 17.89
C GLY A 55 12.38 0.60 19.34
N GLY A 56 11.88 -0.27 20.23
CA GLY A 56 11.97 -0.10 21.68
C GLY A 56 11.11 1.02 22.29
N VAL A 57 10.09 1.55 21.60
CA VAL A 57 9.27 2.64 22.17
C VAL A 57 8.43 2.19 23.38
N GLY A 58 7.97 0.93 23.36
CA GLY A 58 7.05 0.28 24.29
C GLY A 58 6.63 1.02 25.56
N THR A 59 6.93 0.51 26.75
CA THR A 59 6.58 1.19 28.02
C THR A 59 7.71 2.09 28.53
N GLY A 60 8.76 2.24 27.74
CA GLY A 60 10.04 2.81 28.14
C GLY A 60 10.14 4.34 28.12
N PRO A 61 11.38 4.85 28.26
CA PRO A 61 11.68 6.28 28.35
C PRO A 61 11.16 7.11 27.16
N ALA A 62 11.05 6.53 25.96
CA ALA A 62 10.60 7.21 24.76
C ALA A 62 9.18 7.80 24.88
N LEU A 63 8.22 7.03 25.41
CA LEU A 63 6.87 7.54 25.65
C LEU A 63 6.83 8.63 26.72
N SER A 64 7.70 8.53 27.74
CA SER A 64 7.81 9.58 28.76
C SER A 64 8.30 10.91 28.20
N ILE A 65 9.21 10.88 27.23
CA ILE A 65 9.69 12.07 26.52
C ILE A 65 8.56 12.67 25.71
N LEU A 66 7.83 11.86 24.94
CA LEU A 66 6.69 12.32 24.15
C LEU A 66 5.69 13.08 25.02
N LYS A 67 5.30 12.49 26.15
CA LYS A 67 4.39 13.11 27.13
C LYS A 67 4.91 14.44 27.69
N SER A 68 6.22 14.58 27.88
CA SER A 68 6.84 15.74 28.54
C SER A 68 7.34 16.82 27.57
N SER A 69 7.27 16.56 26.27
CA SER A 69 7.99 17.33 25.26
C SER A 69 7.40 18.70 24.93
N GLY A 70 6.08 18.86 25.05
CA GLY A 70 5.37 20.03 24.57
C GLY A 70 5.55 20.29 23.06
N TRP A 71 5.90 19.26 22.28
CA TRP A 71 6.04 19.39 20.83
C TRP A 71 4.68 19.57 20.14
N ASN A 72 4.67 20.27 19.00
CA ASN A 72 3.48 20.42 18.17
C ASN A 72 3.53 19.44 16.98
N LEU A 73 3.44 18.14 17.27
CA LEU A 73 3.58 17.10 16.27
C LEU A 73 2.34 17.02 15.37
N SER A 74 2.59 16.90 14.06
CA SER A 74 1.59 16.54 13.05
C SER A 74 1.73 15.07 12.62
N VAL A 75 2.93 14.49 12.73
CA VAL A 75 3.22 13.09 12.36
C VAL A 75 4.01 12.41 13.47
N LEU A 76 3.55 11.24 13.90
CA LEU A 76 4.21 10.40 14.90
C LEU A 76 4.29 8.96 14.39
N SER A 77 5.50 8.40 14.38
CA SER A 77 5.75 7.00 14.05
C SER A 77 6.46 6.30 15.20
N LEU A 78 5.91 5.18 15.66
CA LEU A 78 6.38 4.43 16.82
C LEU A 78 6.61 2.95 16.47
N GLY A 79 7.83 2.46 16.69
CA GLY A 79 8.25 1.08 16.48
C GLY A 79 8.50 0.32 17.78
N PHE A 80 7.99 -0.91 17.87
CA PHE A 80 7.95 -1.72 19.10
C PHE A 80 8.79 -3.02 19.03
N LEU A 81 9.77 -3.09 18.12
CA LEU A 81 10.51 -4.29 17.68
C LEU A 81 11.18 -5.17 18.78
N GLU A 82 11.33 -4.69 20.02
CA GLU A 82 12.16 -5.35 21.04
C GLU A 82 11.40 -5.83 22.29
N GLU A 83 10.28 -5.21 22.65
CA GLU A 83 9.62 -5.50 23.94
C GLU A 83 8.68 -6.72 23.90
N PHE A 84 8.28 -7.18 22.70
CA PHE A 84 7.24 -8.22 22.54
C PHE A 84 7.70 -9.45 21.72
N SER A 85 8.98 -9.54 21.35
CA SER A 85 9.49 -10.46 20.33
C SER A 85 9.87 -11.86 20.84
N GLY A 86 9.40 -12.25 22.02
CA GLY A 86 9.61 -13.60 22.56
C GLY A 86 8.49 -14.58 22.16
N PRO A 87 8.80 -15.82 21.71
CA PRO A 87 7.82 -16.86 21.38
C PRO A 87 6.99 -17.34 22.60
N HIS A 88 7.26 -16.81 23.79
CA HIS A 88 6.64 -17.18 25.06
C HIS A 88 5.65 -16.15 25.62
N PHE A 89 5.41 -15.02 24.93
CA PHE A 89 4.42 -14.05 25.39
C PHE A 89 2.99 -14.42 24.96
N ASN A 90 2.57 -15.65 25.30
CA ASN A 90 1.19 -15.90 25.70
C ASN A 90 1.00 -15.22 27.06
N VAL A 91 0.93 -13.88 27.07
CA VAL A 91 0.81 -13.11 28.31
C VAL A 91 -0.62 -13.17 28.79
N THR A 92 -0.98 -14.31 29.38
CA THR A 92 -2.12 -14.44 30.27
C THR A 92 -1.79 -13.92 31.67
N HIS A 93 -0.56 -13.47 31.93
CA HIS A 93 -0.18 -12.86 33.19
C HIS A 93 -0.88 -11.51 33.37
N ARG A 94 -1.81 -11.50 34.32
CA ARG A 94 -2.59 -10.35 34.81
C ARG A 94 -1.74 -9.12 35.18
N ASP A 95 -0.45 -9.33 35.42
CA ASP A 95 0.51 -8.33 35.91
C ASP A 95 1.39 -7.73 34.80
N ALA A 96 1.20 -8.13 33.54
CA ALA A 96 1.93 -7.50 32.44
C ALA A 96 1.46 -6.05 32.23
N PRO A 97 2.40 -5.12 32.01
CA PRO A 97 2.07 -3.70 31.85
C PRO A 97 1.10 -3.55 30.69
N ARG A 98 -0.05 -2.90 30.95
CA ARG A 98 -1.06 -2.62 29.93
C ARG A 98 -0.43 -1.72 28.86
N PRO A 99 -0.12 -2.25 27.66
CA PRO A 99 0.72 -1.52 26.70
C PRO A 99 -0.04 -0.33 26.10
N TRP A 100 -1.37 -0.30 26.25
CA TRP A 100 -2.24 0.75 25.76
C TRP A 100 -2.16 2.04 26.55
N THR A 101 -2.16 1.99 27.89
CA THR A 101 -2.28 3.22 28.71
C THR A 101 -1.14 4.21 28.42
N PRO A 102 0.15 3.79 28.44
CA PRO A 102 1.24 4.71 28.13
C PRO A 102 1.16 5.28 26.71
N LEU A 103 0.74 4.46 25.74
CA LEU A 103 0.56 4.90 24.35
C LEU A 103 -0.55 5.94 24.24
N LEU A 104 -1.72 5.67 24.80
CA LEU A 104 -2.87 6.59 24.75
C LEU A 104 -2.57 7.92 25.47
N ASP A 105 -1.86 7.85 26.61
CA ASP A 105 -1.36 9.03 27.33
C ASP A 105 -0.40 9.86 26.46
N ALA A 106 0.52 9.22 25.74
CA ALA A 106 1.46 9.90 24.87
C ALA A 106 0.74 10.55 23.67
N LEU A 107 -0.26 9.88 23.09
CA LEU A 107 -1.08 10.45 22.00
C LEU A 107 -1.89 11.66 22.47
N ALA A 108 -2.43 11.62 23.69
CA ALA A 108 -3.20 12.72 24.26
C ALA A 108 -2.39 14.02 24.43
N ALA A 109 -1.05 13.93 24.48
CA ALA A 109 -0.16 15.09 24.54
C ALA A 109 -0.12 15.90 23.23
N PHE A 110 -0.64 15.37 22.11
CA PHE A 110 -0.52 15.97 20.78
C PHE A 110 -1.89 16.22 20.13
N PRO A 111 -2.61 17.29 20.51
CA PRO A 111 -3.95 17.60 20.00
C PRO A 111 -4.00 17.99 18.51
N ARG A 112 -2.84 18.19 17.86
CA ARG A 112 -2.72 18.50 16.42
C ARG A 112 -2.12 17.33 15.62
N LEU A 113 -2.01 16.15 16.23
CA LEU A 113 -1.47 14.99 15.56
C LEU A 113 -2.46 14.53 14.47
N HIS A 114 -2.00 14.47 13.23
CA HIS A 114 -2.81 14.10 12.06
C HIS A 114 -2.54 12.68 11.58
N THR A 115 -1.27 12.27 11.63
CA THR A 115 -0.83 10.96 11.16
C THR A 115 -0.18 10.17 12.29
N LEU A 116 -0.70 8.97 12.55
CA LEU A 116 -0.12 8.01 13.47
C LEU A 116 0.36 6.78 12.71
N ARG A 117 1.61 6.39 12.92
CA ARG A 117 2.18 5.13 12.44
C ARG A 117 2.60 4.26 13.61
N ILE A 118 2.12 3.03 13.63
CA ILE A 118 2.42 2.02 14.63
C ILE A 118 3.09 0.85 13.92
N LEU A 119 4.32 0.50 14.32
CA LEU A 119 5.11 -0.56 13.73
C LEU A 119 5.43 -1.63 14.76
N SER A 120 5.17 -2.89 14.42
CA SER A 120 5.52 -4.07 15.22
C SER A 120 4.89 -4.08 16.63
N PHE A 121 3.70 -3.50 16.80
CA PHE A 121 2.97 -3.49 18.06
C PHE A 121 2.17 -4.78 18.23
N ASN A 122 2.75 -5.74 18.95
CA ASN A 122 2.16 -7.06 19.11
C ASN A 122 1.55 -7.21 20.51
N THR A 123 0.23 -7.04 20.60
CA THR A 123 -0.54 -7.29 21.82
C THR A 123 -1.78 -8.15 21.55
N ASN A 124 -2.11 -9.05 22.46
CA ASN A 124 -3.38 -9.80 22.41
C ASN A 124 -4.48 -9.15 23.27
N LEU A 125 -4.12 -8.11 24.04
CA LEU A 125 -5.04 -7.41 24.93
C LEU A 125 -5.81 -6.37 24.11
N PRO A 126 -7.15 -6.39 24.10
CA PRO A 126 -7.94 -5.32 23.50
C PRO A 126 -7.75 -4.02 24.30
N ILE A 127 -8.01 -2.89 23.66
CA ILE A 127 -8.06 -1.62 24.39
C ILE A 127 -9.29 -1.64 25.31
N GLU A 128 -9.09 -1.40 26.59
CA GLU A 128 -10.19 -1.38 27.56
C GLU A 128 -11.13 -0.19 27.30
N ASN A 129 -12.42 -0.39 27.56
CA ASN A 129 -13.46 0.64 27.49
C ASN A 129 -13.69 1.29 26.12
N VAL A 130 -13.05 0.86 25.02
CA VAL A 130 -13.25 1.47 23.68
C VAL A 130 -14.72 1.50 23.28
N GLY A 131 -15.15 2.64 22.73
CA GLY A 131 -16.53 2.89 22.32
C GLY A 131 -17.48 3.27 23.45
N ARG A 132 -16.96 3.48 24.67
CA ARG A 132 -17.73 4.06 25.78
C ARG A 132 -17.60 5.59 25.75
N PRO A 133 -18.59 6.35 26.26
CA PRO A 133 -18.51 7.81 26.30
C PRO A 133 -17.28 8.38 27.03
N ALA A 134 -16.70 7.60 27.96
CA ALA A 134 -15.49 7.97 28.70
C ALA A 134 -14.18 7.54 28.01
N SER A 135 -14.23 6.94 26.81
CA SER A 135 -13.02 6.60 26.07
C SER A 135 -12.27 7.86 25.62
N PRO A 136 -10.94 7.89 25.68
CA PRO A 136 -10.18 8.96 25.05
C PRO A 136 -10.45 8.96 23.54
N THR A 137 -10.63 10.14 22.96
CA THR A 137 -10.79 10.30 21.50
C THR A 137 -9.72 11.22 20.94
N PHE A 138 -9.28 10.94 19.73
CA PHE A 138 -8.24 11.68 19.01
C PHE A 138 -8.81 12.25 17.70
N PRO A 139 -9.63 13.31 17.76
CA PRO A 139 -10.34 13.84 16.59
C PRO A 139 -9.43 14.52 15.56
N SER A 140 -8.19 14.86 15.91
CA SER A 140 -7.21 15.42 14.98
C SER A 140 -6.60 14.38 14.05
N LEU A 141 -6.58 13.11 14.48
CA LEU A 141 -6.00 12.00 13.72
C LEU A 141 -6.92 11.65 12.55
N ARG A 142 -6.34 11.70 11.35
CA ARG A 142 -7.00 11.42 10.07
C ARG A 142 -6.39 10.22 9.36
N GLU A 143 -5.15 9.88 9.69
CA GLU A 143 -4.42 8.79 9.06
C GLU A 143 -3.83 7.85 10.10
N LEU A 144 -4.12 6.56 9.95
CA LEU A 144 -3.61 5.50 10.80
C LEU A 144 -2.92 4.44 9.95
N PHE A 145 -1.63 4.25 10.19
CA PHE A 145 -0.82 3.24 9.54
C PHE A 145 -0.37 2.21 10.57
N ILE A 146 -0.90 1.00 10.50
CA ILE A 146 -0.54 -0.11 11.38
C ILE A 146 0.25 -1.12 10.56
N ARG A 147 1.50 -1.38 10.94
CA ARG A 147 2.40 -2.31 10.24
C ARG A 147 2.98 -3.34 11.18
N PHE A 148 3.09 -4.58 10.70
CA PHE A 148 3.65 -5.72 11.43
C PHE A 148 3.08 -5.92 12.85
N SER A 149 1.86 -5.43 13.10
CA SER A 149 1.24 -5.37 14.43
C SER A 149 0.09 -6.37 14.54
N SER A 150 -0.36 -6.64 15.76
CA SER A 150 -1.47 -7.57 16.00
C SER A 150 -2.83 -6.99 15.62
N SER A 151 -3.83 -7.87 15.44
CA SER A 151 -5.22 -7.50 15.13
C SER A 151 -5.89 -6.63 16.18
N ALA A 152 -5.50 -6.74 17.45
CA ALA A 152 -5.98 -5.87 18.53
C ALA A 152 -5.64 -4.40 18.29
N THR A 153 -4.61 -4.11 17.48
CA THR A 153 -4.21 -2.73 17.14
C THR A 153 -5.24 -2.00 16.30
N LEU A 154 -6.11 -2.72 15.59
CA LEU A 154 -7.24 -2.13 14.89
C LEU A 154 -8.25 -1.46 15.82
N ASP A 155 -8.24 -1.76 17.12
CA ASP A 155 -9.14 -1.09 18.08
C ASP A 155 -8.83 0.42 18.21
N LEU A 156 -7.65 0.87 17.79
CA LEU A 156 -7.30 2.29 17.70
C LEU A 156 -8.23 3.07 16.76
N VAL A 157 -8.81 2.42 15.74
CA VAL A 157 -9.74 3.06 14.79
C VAL A 157 -10.94 3.67 15.52
N TYR A 158 -11.46 3.00 16.54
CA TYR A 158 -12.61 3.47 17.31
C TYR A 158 -12.32 4.69 18.19
N LEU A 159 -11.04 5.04 18.38
CA LEU A 159 -10.63 6.23 19.12
C LEU A 159 -10.46 7.44 18.21
N MET A 160 -10.61 7.28 16.89
CA MET A 160 -10.32 8.29 15.87
C MET A 160 -11.59 8.60 15.06
N PRO A 161 -12.49 9.45 15.58
CA PRO A 161 -13.80 9.68 14.96
C PRO A 161 -13.73 10.34 13.57
N ASN A 162 -12.62 11.01 13.24
CA ASN A 162 -12.39 11.67 11.96
C ASN A 162 -11.36 10.92 11.09
N LEU A 163 -11.18 9.62 11.33
CA LEU A 163 -10.26 8.81 10.54
C LEU A 163 -10.70 8.78 9.07
N GLN A 164 -9.78 9.08 8.17
CA GLN A 164 -10.00 9.09 6.72
C GLN A 164 -9.24 7.97 6.04
N THR A 165 -8.02 7.69 6.50
CA THR A 165 -7.12 6.69 5.88
C THR A 165 -6.70 5.65 6.90
N LEU A 166 -6.88 4.38 6.55
CA LEU A 166 -6.42 3.23 7.31
C LEU A 166 -5.53 2.35 6.45
N GLU A 167 -4.26 2.20 6.82
CA GLU A 167 -3.41 1.11 6.33
C GLU A 167 -3.22 0.07 7.43
N TYR A 168 -3.46 -1.19 7.10
CA TYR A 168 -3.27 -2.31 8.02
C TYR A 168 -2.46 -3.45 7.39
N LYS A 169 -1.28 -3.69 7.98
CA LYS A 169 -0.36 -4.78 7.66
C LYS A 169 -0.03 -5.57 8.92
N THR A 170 -0.30 -6.87 8.94
CA THR A 170 0.05 -7.77 10.07
C THR A 170 1.31 -8.57 9.76
N SER A 171 2.05 -8.94 10.81
CA SER A 171 3.22 -9.82 10.73
C SER A 171 2.86 -11.31 10.83
N ASN A 172 1.69 -11.63 11.42
CA ASN A 172 1.26 -13.00 11.71
C ASN A 172 -0.14 -13.27 11.17
N VAL A 173 -0.46 -14.54 10.90
CA VAL A 173 -1.84 -14.99 10.63
C VAL A 173 -2.73 -14.39 11.72
N PRO A 174 -3.76 -13.61 11.37
CA PRO A 174 -4.56 -12.92 12.36
C PRO A 174 -5.17 -13.95 13.32
N ARG A 175 -4.73 -13.94 14.57
CA ARG A 175 -5.59 -14.48 15.64
C ARG A 175 -6.82 -13.58 15.64
N GLU A 176 -7.99 -14.17 15.47
CA GLU A 176 -9.25 -13.43 15.38
C GLU A 176 -9.29 -12.40 16.53
N PRO A 177 -9.59 -11.13 16.24
CA PRO A 177 -9.60 -10.11 17.28
C PRO A 177 -10.56 -10.56 18.37
N SER A 178 -10.15 -10.37 19.62
CA SER A 178 -10.89 -10.80 20.80
C SER A 178 -12.22 -10.05 21.00
N ARG A 179 -12.53 -9.06 20.16
CA ARG A 179 -13.71 -8.21 20.29
C ARG A 179 -14.45 -8.02 18.96
N ARG A 180 -15.73 -8.41 18.94
CA ARG A 180 -16.70 -7.91 17.96
C ARG A 180 -16.99 -6.43 18.26
N GLY A 181 -16.90 -5.58 17.25
CA GLY A 181 -17.14 -4.14 17.37
C GLY A 181 -18.09 -3.64 16.28
N PRO A 182 -18.60 -2.41 16.39
CA PRO A 182 -19.34 -1.80 15.28
C PRO A 182 -18.44 -1.71 14.04
N ALA A 183 -19.05 -1.62 12.86
CA ALA A 183 -18.29 -1.31 11.66
C ALA A 183 -17.56 0.03 11.83
N PHE A 184 -16.41 0.16 11.20
CA PHE A 184 -15.69 1.42 11.07
C PHE A 184 -16.60 2.45 10.41
N SER A 185 -16.47 3.71 10.83
CA SER A 185 -17.08 4.83 10.12
C SER A 185 -16.61 4.84 8.68
N ALA A 186 -17.38 5.45 7.78
CA ALA A 186 -17.01 5.55 6.38
C ALA A 186 -15.62 6.19 6.24
N LEU A 187 -14.71 5.47 5.58
CA LEU A 187 -13.33 5.91 5.39
C LEU A 187 -13.18 6.51 3.98
N ARG A 188 -12.22 7.41 3.80
CA ARG A 188 -11.81 7.81 2.46
C ARG A 188 -10.98 6.71 1.80
N SER A 189 -10.06 6.10 2.53
CA SER A 189 -9.16 5.08 2.00
C SER A 189 -8.89 3.95 2.99
N VAL A 190 -8.98 2.72 2.51
CA VAL A 190 -8.61 1.51 3.23
C VAL A 190 -7.54 0.79 2.44
N MET A 191 -6.48 0.37 3.12
CA MET A 191 -5.35 -0.30 2.52
C MET A 191 -4.94 -1.52 3.36
N PHE A 192 -4.79 -2.68 2.73
CA PHE A 192 -4.31 -3.90 3.42
C PHE A 192 -3.48 -4.78 2.49
N ASP A 193 -2.74 -5.73 3.07
CA ASP A 193 -2.01 -6.76 2.33
C ASP A 193 -2.91 -7.99 2.06
N SER A 194 -2.83 -8.58 0.87
CA SER A 194 -3.57 -9.79 0.47
C SER A 194 -3.05 -11.09 1.12
N SER A 195 -1.81 -11.09 1.61
CA SER A 195 -1.14 -12.30 2.10
C SER A 195 -1.54 -12.70 3.52
N THR A 196 -1.65 -11.73 4.43
CA THR A 196 -1.82 -12.02 5.86
C THR A 196 -2.74 -11.04 6.59
N SER A 197 -3.01 -9.86 6.03
CA SER A 197 -3.50 -8.73 6.84
C SER A 197 -5.00 -8.68 7.00
N LEU A 198 -5.76 -9.29 6.11
CA LEU A 198 -7.20 -9.25 6.21
C LEU A 198 -7.73 -10.39 7.09
N SER A 199 -7.96 -10.12 8.37
CA SER A 199 -8.64 -11.08 9.27
C SER A 199 -10.12 -11.23 8.92
N ARG A 200 -10.71 -12.39 9.24
CA ARG A 200 -12.16 -12.65 9.06
C ARG A 200 -13.02 -11.60 9.72
N CYS A 201 -12.82 -11.32 11.01
CA CYS A 201 -13.58 -10.29 11.72
C CYS A 201 -13.40 -8.90 11.09
N CYS A 202 -12.20 -8.56 10.61
CA CYS A 202 -12.00 -7.29 9.91
C CYS A 202 -12.86 -7.23 8.64
N ALA A 203 -12.74 -8.23 7.75
CA ALA A 203 -13.45 -8.28 6.49
C ALA A 203 -14.98 -8.34 6.65
N GLU A 204 -15.47 -9.18 7.56
CA GLU A 204 -16.89 -9.52 7.68
C GLU A 204 -17.66 -8.55 8.58
N GLU A 205 -17.03 -8.07 9.65
CA GLU A 205 -17.70 -7.34 10.73
C GLU A 205 -17.28 -5.87 10.82
N ARG A 206 -15.98 -5.57 10.68
CA ARG A 206 -15.46 -4.23 10.97
C ARG A 206 -15.35 -3.31 9.77
N LEU A 207 -15.08 -3.81 8.57
CA LEU A 207 -15.01 -2.95 7.39
C LEU A 207 -16.38 -2.33 7.08
N GLY A 208 -16.38 -1.01 6.96
CA GLY A 208 -17.49 -0.23 6.40
C GLY A 208 -17.18 0.26 4.99
N ASN A 209 -18.01 1.17 4.49
CA ASN A 209 -17.83 1.78 3.17
C ASN A 209 -16.51 2.58 3.12
N ALA A 210 -15.83 2.53 1.97
CA ALA A 210 -14.75 3.48 1.67
C ALA A 210 -14.74 3.90 0.21
N TYR A 211 -14.16 5.08 -0.07
CA TYR A 211 -14.03 5.58 -1.44
C TYR A 211 -12.90 4.84 -2.19
N HIS A 212 -11.74 4.69 -1.55
CA HIS A 212 -10.58 3.96 -2.07
C HIS A 212 -10.37 2.63 -1.34
N LEU A 213 -10.14 1.56 -2.10
CA LEU A 213 -9.65 0.28 -1.60
C LEU A 213 -8.31 -0.06 -2.24
N ARG A 214 -7.26 -0.28 -1.45
CA ARG A 214 -5.95 -0.68 -1.97
C ARG A 214 -5.48 -1.98 -1.33
N ILE A 215 -5.12 -2.93 -2.17
CA ILE A 215 -4.58 -4.22 -1.73
C ILE A 215 -3.11 -4.23 -2.11
N PHE A 216 -2.18 -4.59 -1.20
CA PHE A 216 -0.74 -4.34 -1.32
C PHE A 216 0.14 -5.46 -1.87
N LEU A 217 -0.40 -6.68 -2.00
CA LEU A 217 0.31 -7.78 -2.63
C LEU A 217 -0.55 -8.43 -3.69
N PRO A 218 0.08 -9.02 -4.73
CA PRO A 218 -0.65 -9.69 -5.78
C PRO A 218 -1.53 -10.83 -5.26
N ILE A 219 -2.80 -10.82 -5.65
CA ILE A 219 -3.74 -11.90 -5.35
C ILE A 219 -3.38 -13.09 -6.23
N ARG A 220 -3.24 -14.27 -5.63
CA ARG A 220 -3.16 -15.55 -6.34
C ARG A 220 -4.56 -16.16 -6.38
N TYR A 221 -5.14 -16.35 -7.55
CA TYR A 221 -6.44 -17.02 -7.66
C TYR A 221 -6.22 -18.50 -7.98
N ASN A 222 -6.30 -19.34 -6.94
CA ASN A 222 -6.31 -20.79 -7.07
C ASN A 222 -7.73 -21.30 -6.83
N GLY A 223 -8.12 -22.37 -7.54
CA GLY A 223 -9.40 -23.03 -7.28
C GLY A 223 -9.47 -23.58 -5.84
N PRO A 224 -10.67 -23.69 -5.25
CA PRO A 224 -10.85 -24.12 -3.87
C PRO A 224 -10.26 -25.51 -3.57
N ASP A 225 -10.21 -26.37 -4.58
CA ASP A 225 -9.69 -27.74 -4.46
C ASP A 225 -8.15 -27.81 -4.47
N THR A 226 -7.47 -26.74 -4.89
CA THR A 226 -6.00 -26.73 -5.06
C THR A 226 -5.27 -26.14 -3.85
N ASP A 227 -5.85 -25.11 -3.23
CA ASP A 227 -5.25 -24.40 -2.10
C ASP A 227 -6.34 -23.77 -1.21
N PRO A 228 -6.80 -24.49 -0.16
CA PRO A 228 -7.86 -24.01 0.73
C PRO A 228 -7.53 -22.70 1.46
N GLU A 229 -6.25 -22.46 1.79
CA GLU A 229 -5.84 -21.23 2.46
C GLU A 229 -5.96 -20.04 1.51
N GLN A 230 -5.50 -20.19 0.27
CA GLN A 230 -5.63 -19.16 -0.75
C GLN A 230 -7.09 -18.91 -1.17
N ALA A 231 -7.92 -19.96 -1.18
CA ALA A 231 -9.36 -19.84 -1.40
C ALA A 231 -10.04 -19.01 -0.30
N GLU A 232 -9.72 -19.26 0.98
CA GLU A 232 -10.23 -18.46 2.09
C GLU A 232 -9.76 -17.00 2.01
N ARG A 233 -8.48 -16.76 1.68
CA ARG A 233 -7.97 -15.39 1.48
C ARG A 233 -8.72 -14.67 0.37
N THR A 234 -8.94 -15.35 -0.75
CA THR A 234 -9.72 -14.80 -1.87
C THR A 234 -11.15 -14.48 -1.42
N ARG A 235 -11.81 -15.38 -0.67
CA ARG A 235 -13.14 -15.14 -0.11
C ARG A 235 -13.18 -13.91 0.81
N LEU A 236 -12.17 -13.74 1.66
CA LEU A 236 -12.06 -12.58 2.55
C LEU A 236 -11.87 -11.28 1.76
N ILE A 237 -11.01 -11.29 0.75
CA ILE A 237 -10.83 -10.14 -0.15
C ILE A 237 -12.14 -9.78 -0.85
N MET A 238 -12.84 -10.77 -1.41
CA MET A 238 -14.16 -10.56 -2.02
C MET A 238 -15.19 -10.00 -1.03
N THR A 239 -15.14 -10.46 0.21
CA THR A 239 -15.99 -9.94 1.28
C THR A 239 -15.66 -8.47 1.60
N ALA A 240 -14.38 -8.12 1.65
CA ALA A 240 -13.95 -6.73 1.81
C ALA A 240 -14.41 -5.86 0.63
N PHE A 241 -14.31 -6.34 -0.62
CA PHE A 241 -14.83 -5.63 -1.80
C PHE A 241 -16.33 -5.32 -1.68
N ARG A 242 -17.13 -6.32 -1.30
CA ARG A 242 -18.57 -6.15 -1.05
C ARG A 242 -18.86 -5.12 0.03
N LYS A 243 -18.16 -5.21 1.16
CA LYS A 243 -18.38 -4.36 2.34
C LYS A 243 -17.93 -2.93 2.13
N VAL A 244 -16.77 -2.74 1.52
CA VAL A 244 -16.20 -1.43 1.23
C VAL A 244 -16.95 -0.76 0.09
N SER A 245 -17.37 -1.55 -0.90
CA SER A 245 -18.03 -1.09 -2.13
C SER A 245 -17.31 0.12 -2.76
N PRO A 246 -16.00 -0.01 -3.08
CA PRO A 246 -15.16 1.12 -3.44
C PRO A 246 -15.56 1.75 -4.79
N VAL A 247 -15.20 3.03 -4.96
CA VAL A 247 -15.27 3.73 -6.25
C VAL A 247 -13.95 3.58 -7.01
N PHE A 248 -12.84 3.58 -6.28
CA PHE A 248 -11.50 3.33 -6.79
C PHE A 248 -10.90 2.10 -6.11
N ALA A 249 -10.36 1.18 -6.89
CA ALA A 249 -9.61 0.05 -6.38
C ALA A 249 -8.19 0.00 -6.97
N GLU A 250 -7.20 -0.31 -6.14
CA GLU A 250 -5.84 -0.66 -6.56
C GLU A 250 -5.55 -2.10 -6.13
N ILE A 251 -5.22 -2.96 -7.09
CA ILE A 251 -5.11 -4.40 -6.88
C ILE A 251 -3.94 -4.94 -7.70
N GLY A 252 -3.08 -5.73 -7.06
CA GLY A 252 -2.17 -6.62 -7.79
C GLY A 252 -2.81 -7.98 -8.04
N LEU A 253 -2.55 -8.56 -9.20
CA LEU A 253 -2.99 -9.89 -9.61
C LEU A 253 -1.79 -10.68 -10.12
N MET A 254 -1.62 -11.89 -9.57
CA MET A 254 -0.72 -12.89 -10.15
C MET A 254 -1.47 -13.63 -11.25
N VAL A 255 -0.92 -13.64 -12.47
CA VAL A 255 -1.50 -14.37 -13.58
C VAL A 255 -1.03 -15.82 -13.58
N GLY A 256 -2.02 -16.72 -13.56
CA GLY A 256 -1.90 -18.17 -13.46
C GLY A 256 -3.16 -18.70 -12.79
N GLY A 257 -3.90 -19.62 -13.44
CA GLY A 257 -5.23 -20.06 -12.96
C GLY A 257 -6.34 -19.04 -13.21
N ARG A 258 -7.56 -19.53 -13.51
CA ARG A 258 -8.74 -18.85 -14.08
C ARG A 258 -9.05 -17.45 -13.49
N PRO A 259 -8.48 -16.35 -14.03
CA PRO A 259 -8.67 -15.02 -13.44
C PRO A 259 -10.06 -14.44 -13.71
N MET A 260 -10.79 -14.99 -14.69
CA MET A 260 -12.11 -14.55 -15.13
C MET A 260 -13.18 -14.66 -14.03
N GLU A 261 -13.12 -15.70 -13.18
CA GLU A 261 -14.12 -15.95 -12.15
C GLU A 261 -14.08 -14.86 -11.05
N PHE A 262 -12.87 -14.40 -10.69
CA PHE A 262 -12.68 -13.33 -9.71
C PHE A 262 -13.34 -12.02 -10.15
N TRP A 263 -13.09 -11.58 -11.38
CA TRP A 263 -13.65 -10.32 -11.90
C TRP A 263 -15.15 -10.41 -12.17
N GLY A 264 -15.64 -11.57 -12.62
CA GLY A 264 -17.08 -11.81 -12.76
C GLY A 264 -17.84 -11.63 -11.45
N GLN A 265 -17.28 -12.10 -10.33
CA GLN A 265 -17.87 -11.89 -9.01
C GLN A 265 -17.81 -10.42 -8.57
N ILE A 266 -16.68 -9.73 -8.79
CA ILE A 266 -16.56 -8.29 -8.46
C ILE A 266 -17.59 -7.48 -9.22
N ALA A 267 -17.82 -7.77 -10.50
CA ALA A 267 -18.81 -7.06 -11.30
C ALA A 267 -20.24 -7.20 -10.79
N ALA A 268 -20.60 -8.37 -10.26
CA ALA A 268 -21.92 -8.62 -9.67
C ALA A 268 -22.09 -7.89 -8.32
N ASP A 269 -21.01 -7.82 -7.54
CA ASP A 269 -21.06 -7.44 -6.13
C ASP A 269 -20.67 -5.97 -5.85
N VAL A 270 -19.92 -5.33 -6.75
CA VAL A 270 -19.26 -4.03 -6.52
C VAL A 270 -19.68 -3.02 -7.59
N LEU A 271 -20.97 -2.69 -7.61
CA LEU A 271 -21.57 -1.82 -8.64
C LEU A 271 -21.07 -0.36 -8.62
N ARG A 272 -20.41 0.08 -7.54
CA ARG A 272 -19.86 1.43 -7.39
C ARG A 272 -18.47 1.61 -8.00
N LEU A 273 -17.79 0.52 -8.34
CA LEU A 273 -16.43 0.59 -8.88
C LEU A 273 -16.45 1.33 -10.22
N ARG A 274 -15.68 2.42 -10.33
CA ARG A 274 -15.53 3.22 -11.56
C ARG A 274 -14.08 3.32 -12.00
N HIS A 275 -13.14 3.12 -11.08
CA HIS A 275 -11.73 3.26 -11.36
C HIS A 275 -10.96 2.06 -10.82
N LEU A 276 -10.10 1.49 -11.67
CA LEU A 276 -9.28 0.35 -11.31
C LEU A 276 -7.82 0.63 -11.70
N GLU A 277 -6.92 0.58 -10.73
CA GLU A 277 -5.49 0.39 -10.96
C GLU A 277 -5.17 -1.09 -10.77
N LEU A 278 -4.92 -1.78 -11.87
CA LEU A 278 -4.63 -3.20 -11.91
C LEU A 278 -3.14 -3.40 -12.18
N ARG A 279 -2.47 -4.12 -11.28
CA ARG A 279 -1.08 -4.52 -11.47
C ARG A 279 -1.02 -5.98 -11.78
N VAL A 280 -0.34 -6.32 -12.85
CA VAL A 280 -0.36 -7.66 -13.39
C VAL A 280 1.06 -8.22 -13.36
N HIS A 281 1.21 -9.30 -12.61
CA HIS A 281 2.47 -9.97 -12.39
C HIS A 281 2.39 -11.38 -12.94
N LEU A 282 3.45 -11.81 -13.63
CA LEU A 282 3.55 -13.19 -14.08
C LEU A 282 4.19 -14.03 -12.96
N THR A 283 3.59 -15.18 -12.64
CA THR A 283 4.10 -16.08 -11.58
C THR A 283 5.39 -16.76 -11.97
N ARG A 284 5.49 -17.20 -13.23
CA ARG A 284 6.63 -17.94 -13.79
C ARG A 284 6.65 -17.81 -15.31
N VAL A 285 7.84 -17.88 -15.89
CA VAL A 285 8.05 -17.98 -17.33
C VAL A 285 7.73 -19.41 -17.77
N ASP A 286 6.60 -19.60 -18.46
CA ASP A 286 6.10 -20.90 -18.91
C ASP A 286 5.23 -20.68 -20.16
N ALA A 287 5.34 -21.56 -21.16
CA ALA A 287 4.56 -21.50 -22.38
C ALA A 287 3.04 -21.59 -22.12
N ALA A 288 2.63 -22.19 -20.99
CA ALA A 288 1.23 -22.20 -20.56
C ALA A 288 0.66 -20.79 -20.28
N HIS A 289 1.52 -19.79 -20.09
CA HIS A 289 1.13 -18.40 -19.92
C HIS A 289 1.23 -17.59 -21.23
N ALA A 290 1.45 -18.21 -22.39
CA ALA A 290 1.34 -17.52 -23.67
C ALA A 290 -0.05 -16.86 -23.79
N GLY A 291 -0.09 -15.61 -24.27
CA GLY A 291 -1.34 -14.84 -24.37
C GLY A 291 -1.99 -14.49 -23.02
N TRP A 292 -1.26 -14.48 -21.90
CA TRP A 292 -1.85 -14.15 -20.58
C TRP A 292 -2.53 -12.77 -20.54
N LEU A 293 -2.06 -11.82 -21.34
CA LEU A 293 -2.65 -10.49 -21.50
C LEU A 293 -3.96 -10.50 -22.33
N ASP A 294 -4.17 -11.51 -23.16
CA ASP A 294 -5.32 -11.57 -24.07
C ASP A 294 -6.64 -11.74 -23.33
N ASN A 295 -6.58 -12.32 -22.13
CA ASN A 295 -7.73 -12.56 -21.27
C ASN A 295 -8.14 -11.31 -20.48
N VAL A 296 -7.26 -10.32 -20.33
CA VAL A 296 -7.54 -9.15 -19.47
C VAL A 296 -8.75 -8.34 -19.95
N PRO A 297 -8.92 -8.01 -21.25
CA PRO A 297 -10.11 -7.30 -21.71
C PRO A 297 -11.41 -8.04 -21.43
N GLY A 298 -11.46 -9.35 -21.70
CA GLY A 298 -12.65 -10.17 -21.44
C GLY A 298 -12.97 -10.25 -19.94
N ALA A 299 -11.95 -10.31 -19.08
CA ALA A 299 -12.11 -10.38 -17.64
C ALA A 299 -12.75 -9.12 -17.05
N LEU A 300 -12.36 -7.96 -17.57
CA LEU A 300 -12.78 -6.66 -17.06
C LEU A 300 -14.04 -6.13 -17.77
N ALA A 301 -14.50 -6.78 -18.84
CA ALA A 301 -15.61 -6.33 -19.68
C ALA A 301 -16.93 -6.09 -18.92
N SER A 302 -17.17 -6.86 -17.85
CA SER A 302 -18.37 -6.75 -17.02
C SER A 302 -18.31 -5.61 -16.00
N LEU A 303 -17.15 -4.99 -15.79
CA LEU A 303 -16.99 -3.93 -14.81
C LEU A 303 -17.41 -2.57 -15.41
N PRO A 304 -18.18 -1.75 -14.70
CA PRO A 304 -18.61 -0.42 -15.16
C PRO A 304 -17.50 0.64 -14.98
N LEU A 305 -16.29 0.36 -15.49
CA LEU A 305 -15.13 1.23 -15.32
C LEU A 305 -15.21 2.45 -16.25
N VAL A 306 -14.89 3.62 -15.70
CA VAL A 306 -14.70 4.89 -16.41
C VAL A 306 -13.21 5.14 -16.65
N GLY A 307 -12.36 4.77 -15.68
CA GLY A 307 -10.91 4.83 -15.83
C GLY A 307 -10.23 3.51 -15.45
N LEU A 308 -9.25 3.11 -16.23
CA LEU A 308 -8.47 1.90 -16.00
C LEU A 308 -6.99 2.21 -16.16
N ARG A 309 -6.18 1.81 -15.18
CA ARG A 309 -4.73 1.84 -15.28
C ARG A 309 -4.20 0.44 -15.13
N ILE A 310 -3.39 0.00 -16.08
CA ILE A 310 -2.73 -1.30 -16.03
C ILE A 310 -1.24 -1.09 -15.85
N HIS A 311 -0.69 -1.77 -14.85
CA HIS A 311 0.74 -1.87 -14.62
C HIS A 311 1.19 -3.28 -14.97
N LEU A 312 2.09 -3.39 -15.92
CA LEU A 312 2.72 -4.65 -16.27
C LEU A 312 4.04 -4.73 -15.51
N GLY A 313 4.10 -5.63 -14.55
CA GLY A 313 5.32 -5.87 -13.77
C GLY A 313 6.45 -6.38 -14.66
N GLU A 314 7.67 -6.33 -14.11
CA GLU A 314 8.83 -7.01 -14.68
C GLU A 314 8.49 -8.50 -14.83
N MET A 315 8.88 -9.10 -15.95
CA MET A 315 8.75 -10.54 -16.08
C MET A 315 9.64 -11.21 -15.03
N PRO A 316 9.17 -12.28 -14.35
CA PRO A 316 9.98 -12.97 -13.38
C PRO A 316 11.29 -13.37 -14.03
N GLY A 317 12.38 -12.81 -13.51
CA GLY A 317 13.70 -12.97 -14.08
C GLY A 317 14.07 -14.43 -14.13
N VAL A 318 14.10 -15.00 -15.34
CA VAL A 318 15.23 -15.85 -15.64
C VAL A 318 16.39 -14.88 -15.63
N ASP A 319 17.24 -14.91 -14.61
CA ASP A 319 18.32 -13.93 -14.48
C ASP A 319 19.25 -14.08 -15.69
N LEU A 320 18.96 -13.29 -16.74
CA LEU A 320 19.65 -13.37 -18.02
C LEU A 320 21.10 -12.90 -17.88
N GLN A 321 21.42 -12.10 -16.85
CA GLN A 321 22.79 -11.81 -16.48
C GLN A 321 23.46 -13.05 -15.90
N THR A 322 22.83 -13.77 -14.97
CA THR A 322 23.39 -15.03 -14.45
C THR A 322 23.51 -16.11 -15.54
N ILE A 323 22.61 -16.12 -16.53
CA ILE A 323 22.68 -17.02 -17.70
C ILE A 323 23.80 -16.60 -18.68
N ASN A 324 24.01 -15.31 -18.91
CA ASN A 324 25.04 -14.83 -19.83
C ASN A 324 26.44 -14.77 -19.18
N GLU A 325 26.54 -14.59 -17.86
CA GLU A 325 27.81 -14.50 -17.11
C GLU A 325 28.33 -15.85 -16.63
N ARG A 326 27.49 -16.87 -16.47
CA ARG A 326 27.94 -18.24 -16.20
C ARG A 326 27.86 -19.06 -17.49
N MET A 327 29.02 -19.52 -17.95
CA MET A 327 29.17 -20.55 -18.99
C MET A 327 28.43 -21.84 -18.60
N PHE A 328 27.12 -21.85 -18.74
CA PHE A 328 26.33 -23.06 -18.72
C PHE A 328 25.58 -23.11 -20.04
N ASP A 329 26.20 -23.77 -21.03
CA ASP A 329 25.51 -24.50 -22.10
C ASP A 329 24.69 -25.65 -21.49
N ASP A 330 23.91 -25.37 -20.45
CA ASP A 330 23.11 -26.36 -19.77
C ASP A 330 21.75 -26.42 -20.50
N PRO A 331 21.46 -27.54 -21.20
CA PRO A 331 20.27 -27.69 -22.04
C PRO A 331 18.95 -27.54 -21.26
N ILE A 332 18.99 -27.49 -19.93
CA ILE A 332 17.84 -27.22 -19.07
C ILE A 332 17.36 -25.76 -19.18
N TYR A 333 18.27 -24.80 -19.47
CA TYR A 333 17.94 -23.37 -19.54
C TYR A 333 17.62 -22.87 -20.95
N GLY A 334 18.09 -23.56 -22.00
CA GLY A 334 17.80 -23.22 -23.40
C GLY A 334 16.30 -23.12 -23.72
N PRO A 335 15.47 -24.12 -23.37
CA PRO A 335 14.02 -24.06 -23.51
C PRO A 335 13.40 -22.90 -22.73
N SER A 336 13.90 -22.63 -21.53
CA SER A 336 13.40 -21.53 -20.67
C SER A 336 13.71 -20.16 -21.26
N LYS A 337 14.87 -19.97 -21.90
CA LYS A 337 15.23 -18.72 -22.60
C LYS A 337 14.37 -18.50 -23.85
N ALA A 338 14.17 -19.52 -24.67
CA ALA A 338 13.32 -19.43 -25.86
C ALA A 338 11.87 -19.07 -25.50
N VAL A 339 11.32 -19.73 -24.47
CA VAL A 339 9.99 -19.40 -23.93
C VAL A 339 9.96 -17.96 -23.37
N ALA A 340 11.01 -17.52 -22.67
CA ALA A 340 11.07 -16.14 -22.16
C ALA A 340 11.07 -15.10 -23.28
N MET A 341 11.86 -15.33 -24.34
CA MET A 341 11.89 -14.46 -25.52
C MET A 341 10.55 -14.45 -26.26
N GLN A 342 9.90 -15.60 -26.40
CA GLN A 342 8.58 -15.70 -27.00
C GLN A 342 7.55 -14.90 -26.18
N LEU A 343 7.49 -15.12 -24.86
CA LEU A 343 6.59 -14.39 -23.97
C LEU A 343 6.87 -12.89 -23.96
N TYR A 344 8.13 -12.47 -24.08
CA TYR A 344 8.50 -11.06 -24.24
C TYR A 344 7.94 -10.48 -25.54
N SER A 345 8.14 -11.18 -26.66
CA SER A 345 7.62 -10.75 -27.97
C SER A 345 6.10 -10.63 -27.96
N GLU A 346 5.41 -11.65 -27.43
CA GLU A 346 3.95 -11.64 -27.25
C GLU A 346 3.49 -10.49 -26.35
N ARG A 347 4.21 -10.23 -25.25
CA ARG A 347 3.94 -9.10 -24.36
C ARG A 347 4.06 -7.77 -25.08
N MET A 348 5.09 -7.56 -25.89
CA MET A 348 5.28 -6.31 -26.64
C MET A 348 4.18 -6.08 -27.68
N GLU A 349 3.76 -7.12 -28.40
CA GLU A 349 2.63 -7.00 -29.33
C GLU A 349 1.30 -6.78 -28.59
N ALA A 350 1.09 -7.46 -27.46
CA ALA A 350 -0.07 -7.26 -26.62
C ALA A 350 -0.15 -5.82 -26.08
N ILE A 351 0.95 -5.24 -25.59
CA ILE A 351 1.03 -3.87 -25.07
C ILE A 351 0.52 -2.84 -26.10
N ARG A 352 0.91 -2.98 -27.38
CA ARG A 352 0.50 -2.05 -28.44
C ARG A 352 -1.00 -2.06 -28.72
N THR A 353 -1.64 -3.23 -28.59
CA THR A 353 -3.05 -3.42 -28.94
C THR A 353 -3.99 -3.38 -27.73
N LEU A 354 -3.47 -3.59 -26.53
CA LEU A 354 -4.23 -3.72 -25.29
C LEU A 354 -5.10 -2.49 -24.98
N PRO A 355 -4.62 -1.23 -25.07
CA PRO A 355 -5.47 -0.06 -24.80
C PRO A 355 -6.75 -0.06 -25.64
N ARG A 356 -6.63 -0.36 -26.95
CA ARG A 356 -7.78 -0.42 -27.85
C ARG A 356 -8.71 -1.58 -27.50
N ARG A 357 -8.17 -2.77 -27.24
CA ARG A 357 -8.98 -3.95 -26.86
C ARG A 357 -9.73 -3.75 -25.55
N LEU A 358 -9.11 -3.10 -24.57
CA LEU A 358 -9.76 -2.74 -23.30
C LEU A 358 -10.90 -1.75 -23.53
N ALA A 359 -10.65 -0.75 -24.37
CA ALA A 359 -11.69 0.16 -24.77
C ALA A 359 -12.82 -0.60 -25.47
N ASP A 360 -12.56 -1.44 -26.46
CA ASP A 360 -13.62 -2.20 -27.16
C ASP A 360 -14.43 -3.09 -26.20
N ALA A 361 -13.77 -3.72 -25.21
CA ALA A 361 -14.41 -4.59 -24.23
C ALA A 361 -15.23 -3.84 -23.16
N ILE A 362 -14.79 -2.65 -22.73
CA ILE A 362 -15.40 -1.91 -21.62
C ILE A 362 -16.09 -0.64 -22.15
N ARG A 363 -17.41 -0.73 -22.35
CA ARG A 363 -18.20 0.35 -22.98
C ARG A 363 -18.19 1.66 -22.20
N SER A 364 -18.17 1.59 -20.88
CA SER A 364 -18.13 2.78 -20.01
C SER A 364 -16.77 3.46 -19.97
N LEU A 365 -15.71 2.84 -20.50
CA LEU A 365 -14.35 3.35 -20.37
C LEU A 365 -14.18 4.67 -21.12
N ARG A 366 -13.48 5.62 -20.49
CA ARG A 366 -13.19 6.97 -20.99
C ARG A 366 -11.71 7.30 -20.95
N VAL A 367 -10.98 6.74 -19.99
CA VAL A 367 -9.53 6.92 -19.87
C VAL A 367 -8.89 5.56 -19.62
N VAL A 368 -7.81 5.28 -20.34
CA VAL A 368 -6.96 4.11 -20.10
C VAL A 368 -5.52 4.54 -19.98
N ALA A 369 -4.78 3.92 -19.06
CA ALA A 369 -3.36 4.10 -18.91
C ALA A 369 -2.66 2.75 -18.87
N LEU A 370 -1.51 2.67 -19.51
CA LEU A 370 -0.68 1.48 -19.52
C LEU A 370 0.72 1.87 -19.08
N SER A 371 1.24 1.13 -18.12
CA SER A 371 2.63 1.27 -17.67
C SER A 371 3.35 -0.04 -17.81
N ASP A 372 4.60 0.06 -18.22
CA ASP A 372 5.52 -1.05 -18.36
C ASP A 372 6.73 -0.84 -17.43
N GLY A 373 7.00 -1.83 -16.58
CA GLY A 373 8.18 -1.88 -15.72
C GLY A 373 9.37 -2.67 -16.29
N GLN A 374 9.23 -3.28 -17.47
CA GLN A 374 10.29 -4.07 -18.10
C GLN A 374 11.26 -3.19 -18.89
N SER A 375 12.55 -3.38 -18.66
CA SER A 375 13.59 -2.74 -19.48
C SER A 375 13.76 -3.49 -20.79
N ASP A 376 13.69 -2.76 -21.93
CA ASP A 376 13.93 -3.32 -23.27
C ASP A 376 15.30 -4.02 -23.38
N LEU A 377 16.27 -3.56 -22.59
CA LEU A 377 17.67 -3.98 -22.62
C LEU A 377 17.93 -5.37 -22.03
N ASP A 378 16.97 -5.96 -21.32
CA ASP A 378 17.21 -7.22 -20.62
C ASP A 378 17.08 -8.46 -21.54
N TYR A 379 16.41 -8.35 -22.70
CA TYR A 379 16.05 -9.49 -23.56
C TYR A 379 16.58 -9.45 -25.00
N ASP A 380 17.20 -8.35 -25.44
CA ASP A 380 17.81 -8.22 -26.79
C ASP A 380 19.21 -8.85 -26.90
N GLY A 381 19.75 -9.39 -25.79
CA GLY A 381 21.06 -10.03 -25.73
C GLY A 381 22.23 -9.07 -25.59
N THR A 382 21.99 -7.76 -25.48
CA THR A 382 23.05 -6.79 -25.17
C THR A 382 23.30 -6.70 -23.66
N PRO A 383 24.57 -6.75 -23.22
CA PRO A 383 24.88 -6.63 -21.80
C PRO A 383 24.49 -5.23 -21.29
N SER A 384 23.69 -5.19 -20.23
CA SER A 384 23.24 -3.95 -19.60
C SER A 384 24.44 -3.13 -19.10
N THR A 385 24.71 -1.99 -19.74
CA THR A 385 25.72 -1.02 -19.28
C THR A 385 25.14 0.01 -18.30
N MET A 386 23.81 0.11 -18.21
CA MET A 386 23.14 0.94 -17.21
C MET A 386 22.98 0.17 -15.91
N ARG A 387 23.82 0.50 -14.94
CA ARG A 387 23.58 0.17 -13.53
C ARG A 387 22.20 0.70 -13.15
N ARG A 388 21.25 -0.21 -12.87
CA ARG A 388 19.92 0.12 -12.34
C ARG A 388 20.07 1.17 -11.21
N PRO A 389 19.26 2.25 -11.18
CA PRO A 389 19.22 3.15 -10.04
C PRO A 389 18.94 2.30 -8.80
N ARG A 390 19.91 2.25 -7.89
CA ARG A 390 19.69 1.53 -6.63
C ARG A 390 18.58 2.24 -5.88
N VAL A 391 17.75 1.46 -5.19
CA VAL A 391 16.81 1.98 -4.19
C VAL A 391 17.57 2.96 -3.29
N GLY A 392 17.24 4.25 -3.39
CA GLY A 392 17.99 5.35 -2.75
C GLY A 392 18.73 6.33 -3.68
N ASP A 393 18.53 6.29 -5.01
CA ASP A 393 19.08 7.30 -5.92
C ASP A 393 18.48 8.70 -5.64
N PRO A 394 19.29 9.72 -5.27
CA PRO A 394 18.82 11.07 -4.94
C PRO A 394 18.16 11.81 -6.10
N ARG A 395 18.22 11.28 -7.34
CA ARG A 395 17.52 11.85 -8.51
C ARG A 395 16.04 11.51 -8.55
N VAL A 396 15.59 10.50 -7.81
CA VAL A 396 14.16 10.20 -7.65
C VAL A 396 13.68 10.99 -6.45
N ASN A 397 13.09 12.17 -6.69
CA ASN A 397 12.45 12.97 -5.66
C ASN A 397 11.11 12.31 -5.28
N VAL A 398 11.24 11.20 -4.56
CA VAL A 398 10.13 10.45 -4.00
C VAL A 398 9.72 11.23 -2.75
N ASP A 399 8.61 11.96 -2.82
CA ASP A 399 7.96 12.56 -1.64
C ASP A 399 7.86 11.49 -0.54
N ASP A 400 7.93 11.82 0.75
CA ASP A 400 8.00 10.81 1.83
C ASP A 400 6.73 9.94 1.95
N TYR A 401 5.65 10.29 1.23
CA TYR A 401 4.46 9.44 1.00
C TYR A 401 4.73 8.36 -0.07
N ALA A 402 5.60 8.72 -0.98
CA ALA A 402 6.24 8.03 -2.08
C ALA A 402 6.90 6.67 -1.73
N SER A 403 7.74 6.74 -0.69
CA SER A 403 8.76 5.74 -0.34
C SER A 403 8.24 4.56 0.50
N LEU A 404 6.97 4.61 0.92
CA LEU A 404 6.38 3.62 1.84
C LEU A 404 5.28 2.76 1.20
N ASN A 405 4.93 3.04 -0.05
CA ASN A 405 4.17 2.13 -0.89
C ASN A 405 5.17 1.13 -1.49
N VAL A 406 5.10 -0.15 -1.09
CA VAL A 406 5.83 -1.24 -1.77
C VAL A 406 5.55 -1.21 -3.29
N TRP A 407 4.37 -0.71 -3.65
CA TRP A 407 3.91 -0.38 -4.99
C TRP A 407 4.69 0.71 -5.75
N LEU A 408 5.53 1.50 -5.11
CA LEU A 408 6.39 2.48 -5.80
C LEU A 408 7.84 2.02 -5.89
N LEU A 409 8.13 0.80 -5.45
CA LEU A 409 9.45 0.18 -5.59
C LEU A 409 9.64 -0.48 -6.96
N GLU A 410 8.56 -0.79 -7.67
CA GLU A 410 8.65 -1.26 -9.05
C GLU A 410 8.87 -0.06 -9.98
N PRO A 411 10.01 0.00 -10.69
CA PRO A 411 10.27 1.10 -11.60
C PRO A 411 9.23 1.08 -12.72
N VAL A 412 8.50 2.19 -12.88
CA VAL A 412 7.69 2.43 -14.08
C VAL A 412 8.61 3.07 -15.11
N ILE A 413 8.92 2.35 -16.18
CA ILE A 413 9.83 2.81 -17.22
C ILE A 413 9.05 3.65 -18.23
N THR A 414 7.89 3.15 -18.66
CA THR A 414 6.98 3.88 -19.54
C THR A 414 5.60 3.98 -18.90
N LEU A 415 4.92 5.10 -19.14
CA LEU A 415 3.53 5.32 -18.76
C LEU A 415 2.86 6.14 -19.86
N GLU A 416 1.92 5.51 -20.54
CA GLU A 416 1.15 6.10 -21.63
C GLU A 416 -0.32 6.19 -21.23
N TRP A 417 -0.98 7.25 -21.70
CA TRP A 417 -2.36 7.57 -21.38
C TRP A 417 -3.15 7.78 -22.66
N TRP A 418 -4.38 7.28 -22.69
CA TRP A 418 -5.30 7.49 -23.80
C TRP A 418 -6.67 7.90 -23.30
N ARG A 419 -7.26 8.85 -24.00
CA ARG A 419 -8.66 9.21 -23.90
C ARG A 419 -9.45 8.45 -24.95
N ILE A 420 -10.59 7.90 -24.55
CA ILE A 420 -11.53 7.19 -25.41
C ILE A 420 -12.72 8.11 -25.69
N VAL A 421 -12.98 8.37 -26.96
CA VAL A 421 -14.12 9.14 -27.44
C VAL A 421 -15.06 8.19 -28.17
N ARG A 422 -16.32 8.17 -27.71
CA ARG A 422 -17.37 7.30 -28.26
C ARG A 422 -18.52 8.09 -28.83
N ASP A 423 -19.19 7.47 -29.78
CA ASP A 423 -20.53 7.83 -30.24
C ASP A 423 -21.41 6.57 -30.09
N GLY A 424 -22.31 6.59 -29.11
CA GLY A 424 -23.02 5.39 -28.66
C GLY A 424 -22.08 4.28 -28.19
N ASP A 425 -22.22 3.09 -28.79
CA ASP A 425 -21.40 1.92 -28.49
C ASP A 425 -20.06 1.91 -29.25
N GLU A 426 -19.90 2.73 -30.29
CA GLU A 426 -18.73 2.71 -31.17
C GLU A 426 -17.62 3.66 -30.68
N ILE A 427 -16.37 3.19 -30.77
CA ILE A 427 -15.21 4.04 -30.48
C ILE A 427 -14.85 4.82 -31.74
N VAL A 428 -15.19 6.10 -31.71
CA VAL A 428 -14.88 7.06 -32.77
C VAL A 428 -13.40 7.40 -32.79
N ARG A 429 -12.79 7.60 -31.61
CA ARG A 429 -11.39 8.03 -31.52
C ARG A 429 -10.72 7.61 -30.22
N MET A 430 -9.42 7.35 -30.28
CA MET A 430 -8.56 7.16 -29.11
C MET A 430 -7.39 8.14 -29.19
N ASP A 431 -7.37 9.12 -28.30
CA ASP A 431 -6.39 10.22 -28.32
C ASP A 431 -5.31 9.96 -27.27
N ALA A 432 -4.04 9.98 -27.67
CA ALA A 432 -2.95 9.97 -26.72
C ALA A 432 -2.97 11.27 -25.88
N LEU A 433 -2.81 11.13 -24.57
CA LEU A 433 -2.72 12.24 -23.63
C LEU A 433 -1.25 12.52 -23.30
N THR A 434 -0.94 13.79 -23.03
CA THR A 434 0.38 14.15 -22.50
C THR A 434 0.51 13.66 -21.06
N ALA A 435 1.76 13.55 -20.56
CA ALA A 435 2.02 13.15 -19.18
C ALA A 435 1.31 14.05 -18.15
N GLU A 436 1.23 15.36 -18.39
CA GLU A 436 0.53 16.29 -17.49
C GLU A 436 -0.99 16.11 -17.53
N GLN A 437 -1.57 15.89 -18.72
CA GLN A 437 -3.00 15.55 -18.85
C GLN A 437 -3.33 14.23 -18.15
N GLY A 438 -2.46 13.23 -18.27
CA GLY A 438 -2.58 11.95 -17.55
C GLY A 438 -2.55 12.14 -16.03
N LYS A 439 -1.61 12.95 -15.51
CA LYS A 439 -1.54 13.30 -14.07
C LYS A 439 -2.79 14.03 -13.59
N GLN A 440 -3.33 14.95 -14.39
CA GLN A 440 -4.57 15.66 -14.06
C GLN A 440 -5.77 14.71 -14.03
N ALA A 441 -5.87 13.81 -15.01
CA ALA A 441 -6.89 12.76 -15.02
C ALA A 441 -6.79 11.87 -13.77
N GLN A 442 -5.57 11.46 -13.40
CA GLN A 442 -5.33 10.69 -12.18
C GLN A 442 -5.75 11.45 -10.91
N ARG A 443 -5.32 12.70 -10.74
CA ARG A 443 -5.71 13.52 -9.58
C ARG A 443 -7.21 13.69 -9.49
N PHE A 444 -7.87 13.97 -10.62
CA PHE A 444 -9.32 14.09 -10.65
C PHE A 444 -10.01 12.82 -10.14
N VAL A 445 -9.53 11.63 -10.54
CA VAL A 445 -10.05 10.36 -10.06
C VAL A 445 -9.84 10.15 -8.55
N GLU A 446 -8.68 10.54 -8.04
CA GLU A 446 -8.30 10.40 -6.62
C GLU A 446 -8.97 11.43 -5.69
N GLU A 447 -9.36 12.58 -6.24
CA GLU A 447 -9.85 13.74 -5.48
C GLU A 447 -11.35 14.00 -5.63
N SER A 448 -11.99 13.57 -6.72
CA SER A 448 -13.40 13.90 -6.97
C SER A 448 -14.34 13.10 -6.09
N ASP A 449 -15.25 13.81 -5.43
CA ASP A 449 -16.39 13.21 -4.75
C ASP A 449 -17.48 12.82 -5.78
N LEU A 450 -18.26 11.78 -5.49
CA LEU A 450 -19.17 11.12 -6.44
C LEU A 450 -20.11 12.08 -7.19
N GLU A 451 -20.57 13.16 -6.55
CA GLU A 451 -21.46 14.15 -7.17
C GLU A 451 -20.79 14.97 -8.28
N ALA A 452 -19.48 15.18 -8.23
CA ALA A 452 -18.75 15.90 -9.26
C ALA A 452 -18.57 15.05 -10.52
N LEU A 453 -18.38 13.74 -10.34
CA LEU A 453 -18.23 12.77 -11.43
C LEU A 453 -19.54 12.59 -12.22
N ASP A 454 -20.67 12.38 -11.56
CA ASP A 454 -21.96 12.19 -12.26
C ASP A 454 -22.45 13.46 -12.98
N ARG A 455 -22.17 14.66 -12.44
CA ARG A 455 -22.58 15.93 -13.08
C ARG A 455 -21.70 16.33 -14.27
N THR A 456 -20.45 15.89 -14.32
CA THR A 456 -19.53 16.26 -15.41
C THR A 456 -19.67 15.35 -16.63
N VAL A 457 -20.21 14.13 -16.46
CA VAL A 457 -20.29 13.07 -17.48
C VAL A 457 -21.06 13.46 -18.74
N ASP A 458 -22.01 14.41 -18.65
CA ASP A 458 -22.90 14.70 -19.77
C ASP A 458 -22.57 15.95 -20.62
N ARG A 459 -21.59 16.81 -20.28
CA ARG A 459 -21.22 17.93 -21.17
C ARG A 459 -19.90 18.68 -20.92
N GLU A 460 -19.24 18.56 -19.77
CA GLU A 460 -18.20 19.55 -19.38
C GLU A 460 -16.89 18.99 -18.81
N TRP A 461 -16.62 17.67 -18.89
CA TRP A 461 -15.35 17.07 -18.41
C TRP A 461 -14.08 17.78 -18.94
N PHE A 462 -14.13 18.39 -20.13
CA PHE A 462 -12.96 19.00 -20.78
C PHE A 462 -13.01 20.53 -20.96
N THR A 463 -14.12 21.21 -20.62
CA THR A 463 -14.06 22.68 -20.49
C THR A 463 -13.22 23.07 -19.28
N PHE A 464 -13.15 22.22 -18.26
CA PHE A 464 -12.36 22.43 -17.05
C PHE A 464 -10.88 22.01 -17.17
N VAL A 465 -10.56 20.97 -17.93
CA VAL A 465 -9.18 20.42 -18.02
C VAL A 465 -8.32 21.11 -19.10
N VAL A 466 -8.93 21.81 -20.08
CA VAL A 466 -8.20 22.44 -21.22
C VAL A 466 -8.10 23.97 -21.10
N ARG A 467 -8.71 24.60 -20.08
CA ARG A 467 -8.72 26.07 -19.92
C ARG A 467 -7.70 26.63 -18.91
N PHE A 468 -6.75 25.83 -18.42
CA PHE A 468 -5.69 26.30 -17.52
C PHE A 468 -4.30 25.88 -17.98
#